data_AF-X0YJR3-F1
#
_entry.id   AF-X0YJR3-F1
#
_cell.length_a   1.000
_cell.length_b   1.000
_cell.length_c   1.000
_cell.angle_alpha   90.00
_cell.angle_beta   90.00
_cell.angle_gamma   90.00
#
_symmetry.space_group_name_H-M   'P 1'
#
loop_
_entity.id
_entity.type
_entity.pdbx_description
1 polymer ?
#
loop_
_entity_poly.entity_id
_entity_poly.type
_entity_poly.pdbx_seq_one_letter_code
_entity_poly.pdbx_strand_id
1 'polypeptide(L)'
;MVPFQLTFEAEADAVSTRSQVGQLFLEGDRYRFEIETGRRPTALRLDPQGEILAAFFSASHEPKRYLRYQAQDLTLAGEFEAAEAGFRRALRVPVKGPRRRDPLEPPSSSVNGFVEDLRIRLSLARLYLEQGRGGPAGHELDLIDADLTANNEDLLPIERGVLRSWLEVKQGDHGPARRRLKRIVRAAALVSDDDRSGGSSPFQLASERRALTEAYGLLAIAALESDRPGEHRWAA
;
A
#
# COMPACT_ATOMS: atom_id res chain seq x y z
N MET A 1 -19.98 1.16 21.16
CA MET A 1 -20.61 0.44 20.05
C MET A 1 -20.74 1.38 18.86
N VAL A 2 -20.09 1.09 17.74
CA VAL A 2 -20.12 1.94 16.52
C VAL A 2 -20.83 1.17 15.41
N PRO A 3 -21.84 1.76 14.73
CA PRO A 3 -22.49 1.14 13.58
C PRO A 3 -21.62 1.28 12.34
N PHE A 4 -21.40 0.17 11.63
CA PHE A 4 -20.73 0.14 10.34
C PHE A 4 -21.70 -0.37 9.29
N GLN A 5 -21.71 0.26 8.13
CA GLN A 5 -22.45 -0.27 7.00
C GLN A 5 -21.55 -1.25 6.23
N LEU A 6 -22.07 -2.46 6.04
CA LEU A 6 -21.44 -3.52 5.24
C LEU A 6 -22.05 -3.51 3.84
N THR A 7 -21.20 -3.53 2.82
CA THR A 7 -21.63 -3.77 1.44
C THR A 7 -20.95 -5.02 0.90
N PHE A 8 -21.73 -5.97 0.44
CA PHE A 8 -21.28 -7.20 -0.22
C PHE A 8 -21.50 -7.09 -1.71
N GLU A 9 -20.49 -7.45 -2.49
CA GLU A 9 -20.64 -7.77 -3.90
C GLU A 9 -20.64 -9.28 -4.05
N ALA A 10 -21.64 -9.81 -4.75
CA ALA A 10 -21.79 -11.25 -5.00
C ALA A 10 -21.53 -11.56 -6.48
N GLU A 11 -21.13 -12.80 -6.75
CA GLU A 11 -20.98 -13.32 -8.11
C GLU A 11 -22.29 -13.09 -8.92
N ALA A 12 -22.15 -12.46 -10.09
CA ALA A 12 -23.27 -12.05 -10.92
C ALA A 12 -23.87 -13.25 -11.68
N ASP A 13 -25.20 -13.30 -11.76
CA ASP A 13 -25.85 -13.96 -12.90
C ASP A 13 -25.77 -12.99 -14.08
N ALA A 14 -25.84 -13.49 -15.33
CA ALA A 14 -25.59 -12.78 -16.60
C ALA A 14 -26.34 -11.44 -16.84
N VAL A 15 -27.10 -10.92 -15.89
CA VAL A 15 -27.97 -9.75 -16.02
C VAL A 15 -27.82 -8.71 -14.87
N SER A 16 -27.17 -8.99 -13.72
CA SER A 16 -26.88 -7.90 -12.75
C SER A 16 -25.89 -8.28 -11.64
N THR A 17 -24.98 -7.37 -11.31
CA THR A 17 -24.28 -7.34 -10.01
C THR A 17 -25.28 -6.92 -8.93
N ARG A 18 -25.63 -7.83 -8.00
CA ARG A 18 -26.45 -7.48 -6.82
C ARG A 18 -25.51 -7.15 -5.67
N SER A 19 -25.55 -5.89 -5.21
CA SER A 19 -24.97 -5.52 -3.93
C SER A 19 -25.98 -5.78 -2.80
N GLN A 20 -25.52 -6.39 -1.71
CA GLN A 20 -26.30 -6.50 -0.47
C GLN A 20 -25.73 -5.52 0.55
N VAL A 21 -26.60 -4.80 1.24
CA VAL A 21 -26.21 -3.81 2.25
C VAL A 21 -26.76 -4.25 3.61
N GLY A 22 -25.89 -4.26 4.62
CA GLY A 22 -26.23 -4.60 6.01
C GLY A 22 -25.58 -3.65 7.01
N GLN A 23 -25.89 -3.82 8.29
CA GLN A 23 -25.26 -3.08 9.38
C GLN A 23 -24.53 -4.05 10.34
N LEU A 24 -23.31 -3.69 10.74
CA LEU A 24 -22.52 -4.39 11.74
C LEU A 24 -22.27 -3.46 12.92
N PHE A 25 -22.58 -3.92 14.12
CA PHE A 25 -22.26 -3.20 15.35
C PHE A 25 -21.04 -3.87 15.98
N LEU A 26 -19.95 -3.12 16.11
CA LEU A 26 -18.71 -3.62 16.71
C LEU A 26 -18.47 -2.98 18.09
N GLU A 27 -17.97 -3.79 19.01
CA GLU A 27 -17.59 -3.40 20.37
C GLU A 27 -16.39 -4.24 20.85
N GLY A 28 -15.36 -3.59 21.42
CA GLY A 28 -14.13 -4.24 21.94
C GLY A 28 -12.94 -4.30 20.96
N ASP A 29 -11.84 -4.93 21.40
CA ASP A 29 -10.53 -4.86 20.73
C ASP A 29 -10.33 -5.86 19.58
N ARG A 30 -10.95 -7.05 19.65
CA ARG A 30 -10.89 -8.09 18.60
C ARG A 30 -12.16 -8.93 18.62
N TYR A 31 -12.83 -9.06 17.47
CA TYR A 31 -14.04 -9.85 17.34
C TYR A 31 -13.98 -10.75 16.11
N ARG A 32 -14.21 -12.05 16.30
CA ARG A 32 -14.40 -12.98 15.18
C ARG A 32 -15.89 -13.01 14.85
N PHE A 33 -16.24 -12.70 13.61
CA PHE A 33 -17.60 -12.78 13.12
C PHE A 33 -17.68 -13.66 11.88
N GLU A 34 -18.87 -14.18 11.62
CA GLU A 34 -19.20 -14.95 10.43
C GLU A 34 -20.49 -14.37 9.84
N ILE A 35 -20.54 -14.26 8.52
CA ILE A 35 -21.70 -13.72 7.80
C ILE A 35 -22.13 -14.76 6.80
N GLU A 36 -23.31 -15.33 7.02
CA GLU A 36 -23.92 -16.28 6.09
C GLU A 36 -24.44 -15.51 4.87
N THR A 37 -23.90 -15.83 3.69
CA THR A 37 -24.33 -15.23 2.43
C THR A 37 -24.94 -16.32 1.53
N GLY A 38 -26.10 -16.03 0.93
CA GLY A 38 -26.75 -16.96 0.00
C GLY A 38 -25.99 -17.14 -1.34
N ARG A 39 -24.94 -16.34 -1.56
CA ARG A 39 -24.06 -16.38 -2.75
C ARG A 39 -22.62 -16.16 -2.30
N ARG A 40 -21.67 -16.58 -3.14
CA ARG A 40 -20.24 -16.39 -2.87
C ARG A 40 -19.88 -14.90 -2.96
N PRO A 41 -19.36 -14.28 -1.88
CA PRO A 41 -18.95 -12.89 -1.93
C PRO A 41 -17.63 -12.75 -2.71
N THR A 42 -17.54 -11.74 -3.56
CA THR A 42 -16.33 -11.37 -4.30
C THR A 42 -15.58 -10.23 -3.63
N ALA A 43 -16.30 -9.31 -2.99
CA ALA A 43 -15.75 -8.21 -2.20
C ALA A 43 -16.65 -7.84 -1.01
N LEU A 44 -16.04 -7.34 0.06
CA LEU A 44 -16.71 -6.78 1.23
C LEU A 44 -16.09 -5.42 1.58
N ARG A 45 -16.94 -4.42 1.83
CA ARG A 45 -16.55 -3.06 2.22
C ARG A 45 -17.23 -2.67 3.53
N LEU A 46 -16.46 -2.07 4.44
CA LEU A 46 -16.95 -1.48 5.69
C LEU A 46 -16.90 0.05 5.58
N ASP A 47 -18.07 0.66 5.82
CA ASP A 47 -18.37 2.09 5.81
C ASP A 47 -18.30 2.79 4.43
N PRO A 48 -19.43 2.91 3.72
CA PRO A 48 -19.53 3.56 2.43
C PRO A 48 -19.89 5.05 2.51
N GLN A 49 -19.90 5.69 3.70
CA GLN A 49 -20.03 7.16 3.80
C GLN A 49 -18.79 7.92 3.29
N GLY A 50 -17.78 7.19 2.78
CA GLY A 50 -16.61 7.74 2.11
C GLY A 50 -15.30 7.43 2.84
N GLU A 51 -15.36 6.99 4.09
CA GLU A 51 -14.21 6.55 4.86
C GLU A 51 -14.15 5.03 4.81
N ILE A 52 -13.40 4.45 3.87
CA ILE A 52 -13.21 2.99 3.85
C ILE A 52 -12.40 2.62 5.09
N LEU A 53 -13.07 2.04 6.11
CA LEU A 53 -12.44 1.65 7.37
C LEU A 53 -11.73 0.29 7.28
N ALA A 54 -12.15 -0.56 6.33
CA ALA A 54 -11.47 -1.82 6.02
C ALA A 54 -11.85 -2.33 4.61
N ALA A 55 -10.90 -3.02 3.96
CA ALA A 55 -11.17 -3.85 2.78
C ALA A 55 -10.78 -5.30 3.05
N PHE A 56 -11.58 -6.21 2.52
CA PHE A 56 -11.35 -7.65 2.61
C PHE A 56 -11.00 -8.20 1.24
N PHE A 57 -10.05 -9.13 1.20
CA PHE A 57 -9.57 -9.75 -0.04
C PHE A 57 -9.76 -11.26 0.03
N SER A 58 -10.34 -11.83 -1.01
CA SER A 58 -10.57 -13.27 -1.10
C SER A 58 -9.28 -13.99 -1.48
N ALA A 59 -8.79 -14.88 -0.60
CA ALA A 59 -7.59 -15.70 -0.83
C ALA A 59 -7.65 -16.52 -2.14
N SER A 60 -8.83 -16.90 -2.63
CA SER A 60 -8.96 -17.64 -3.90
C SER A 60 -8.90 -16.76 -5.16
N HIS A 61 -9.30 -15.49 -5.03
CA HIS A 61 -9.50 -14.56 -6.15
C HIS A 61 -8.32 -13.59 -6.27
N GLU A 62 -7.86 -13.05 -5.15
CA GLU A 62 -6.71 -12.15 -5.06
C GLU A 62 -5.64 -12.73 -4.10
N PRO A 63 -5.12 -13.95 -4.35
CA PRO A 63 -4.21 -14.63 -3.43
C PRO A 63 -2.96 -13.81 -3.09
N LYS A 64 -2.41 -13.10 -4.08
CA LYS A 64 -1.20 -12.28 -3.92
C LYS A 64 -1.44 -11.11 -2.97
N ARG A 65 -2.56 -10.39 -3.14
CA ARG A 65 -2.94 -9.28 -2.26
C ARG A 65 -3.29 -9.75 -0.85
N TYR A 66 -4.06 -10.83 -0.73
CA TYR A 66 -4.36 -11.47 0.54
C TYR A 66 -3.08 -11.80 1.32
N LEU A 67 -2.12 -12.47 0.68
CA LEU A 67 -0.85 -12.83 1.31
C LEU A 67 0.00 -11.60 1.68
N ARG A 68 -0.03 -10.53 0.88
CA ARG A 68 0.65 -9.27 1.23
C ARG A 68 0.09 -8.69 2.52
N TYR A 69 -1.22 -8.57 2.65
CA TYR A 69 -1.83 -8.03 3.88
C TYR A 69 -1.58 -8.92 5.09
N GLN A 70 -1.68 -10.25 4.93
CA GLN A 70 -1.34 -11.19 6.00
C GLN A 70 0.12 -11.00 6.46
N ALA A 71 1.06 -10.80 5.53
CA ALA A 71 2.46 -10.54 5.88
C ALA A 71 2.66 -9.15 6.53
N GLN A 72 1.87 -8.15 6.15
CA GLN A 72 1.87 -6.83 6.82
C GLN A 72 1.38 -6.93 8.27
N ASP A 73 0.34 -7.73 8.54
CA ASP A 73 -0.14 -7.97 9.91
C ASP A 73 0.96 -8.62 10.77
N LEU A 74 1.72 -9.56 10.20
CA LEU A 74 2.87 -10.18 10.87
C LEU A 74 3.98 -9.15 11.15
N THR A 75 4.26 -8.24 10.21
CA THR A 75 5.20 -7.12 10.45
C THR A 75 4.76 -6.26 11.63
N LEU A 76 3.47 -5.89 11.68
CA LEU A 76 2.91 -5.09 12.77
C LEU A 76 2.94 -5.83 14.12
N ALA A 77 2.84 -7.16 14.10
CA ALA A 77 3.00 -8.00 15.28
C ALA A 77 4.46 -8.19 15.73
N GLY A 78 5.44 -7.68 14.95
CA GLY A 78 6.87 -7.89 15.21
C GLY A 78 7.39 -9.27 14.81
N GLU A 79 6.57 -10.08 14.12
CA GLU A 79 6.93 -11.42 13.64
C GLU A 79 7.69 -11.34 12.31
N PHE A 80 8.85 -10.69 12.33
CA PHE A 80 9.57 -10.27 11.13
C PHE A 80 10.01 -11.41 10.21
N GLU A 81 10.46 -12.54 10.75
CA GLU A 81 10.86 -13.69 9.92
C GLU A 81 9.66 -14.32 9.21
N ALA A 82 8.53 -14.43 9.91
CA ALA A 82 7.28 -14.93 9.35
C ALA A 82 6.71 -13.98 8.29
N ALA A 83 6.80 -12.66 8.53
CA ALA A 83 6.42 -11.62 7.57
C ALA A 83 7.27 -11.71 6.29
N GLU A 84 8.60 -11.79 6.41
CA GLU A 84 9.52 -11.95 5.27
C GLU A 84 9.17 -13.20 4.45
N ALA A 85 8.94 -14.33 5.10
CA ALA A 85 8.50 -15.56 4.45
C ALA A 85 7.13 -15.39 3.76
N GLY A 86 6.19 -14.69 4.38
CA GLY A 86 4.88 -14.36 3.84
C GLY A 86 4.95 -13.52 2.55
N PHE A 87 5.75 -12.46 2.55
CA PHE A 87 5.96 -11.63 1.36
C PHE A 87 6.64 -12.41 0.22
N ARG A 88 7.68 -13.20 0.52
CA ARG A 88 8.32 -14.05 -0.50
C ARG A 88 7.36 -15.09 -1.07
N ARG A 89 6.48 -15.66 -0.23
CA ARG A 89 5.42 -16.54 -0.69
C ARG A 89 4.45 -15.80 -1.61
N ALA A 90 4.08 -14.57 -1.29
CA ALA A 90 3.21 -13.74 -2.13
C ALA A 90 3.82 -13.46 -3.52
N LEU A 91 5.13 -13.17 -3.59
CA LEU A 91 5.83 -12.97 -4.87
C LEU A 91 5.82 -14.23 -5.75
N ARG A 92 5.90 -15.42 -5.16
CA ARG A 92 5.85 -16.70 -5.88
C ARG A 92 4.46 -17.07 -6.41
N VAL A 93 3.40 -16.44 -5.90
CA VAL A 93 2.05 -16.68 -6.42
C VAL A 93 1.97 -16.16 -7.85
N PRO A 94 1.60 -17.00 -8.84
CA PRO A 94 1.48 -16.55 -10.21
C PRO A 94 0.38 -15.50 -10.32
N VAL A 95 0.64 -14.46 -11.12
CA VAL A 95 -0.39 -13.53 -11.54
C VAL A 95 -1.37 -14.32 -12.40
N LYS A 96 -2.59 -14.54 -11.90
CA LYS A 96 -3.66 -15.06 -12.77
C LYS A 96 -3.83 -14.02 -13.87
N GLY A 97 -3.53 -14.40 -15.11
CA GLY A 97 -3.70 -13.53 -16.28
C GLY A 97 -5.12 -12.95 -16.33
N PRO A 98 -5.34 -11.87 -17.10
CA PRO A 98 -6.65 -11.27 -17.19
C PRO A 98 -7.67 -12.37 -17.52
N ARG A 99 -8.73 -12.48 -16.71
CA ARG A 99 -9.91 -13.27 -17.11
C ARG A 99 -10.28 -12.83 -18.52
N ARG A 100 -10.74 -13.77 -19.36
CA ARG A 100 -11.41 -13.41 -20.63
C ARG A 100 -12.35 -12.26 -20.30
N ARG A 101 -12.09 -11.07 -20.88
CA ARG A 101 -12.92 -9.87 -20.68
C ARG A 101 -14.35 -10.29 -20.89
N ASP A 102 -15.14 -10.33 -19.82
CA ASP A 102 -16.57 -10.32 -19.96
C ASP A 102 -16.91 -8.92 -20.50
N PRO A 103 -17.52 -8.77 -21.68
CA PRO A 103 -17.84 -7.46 -22.27
C PRO A 103 -18.77 -6.62 -21.39
N LEU A 104 -19.40 -7.23 -20.39
CA LEU A 104 -20.33 -6.62 -19.44
C LEU A 104 -19.72 -6.34 -18.07
N GLU A 105 -18.50 -6.81 -17.79
CA GLU A 105 -17.79 -6.36 -16.59
C GLU A 105 -17.42 -4.88 -16.79
N PRO A 106 -17.78 -3.96 -15.87
CA PRO A 106 -17.10 -2.67 -15.80
C PRO A 106 -15.59 -2.95 -15.73
N PRO A 107 -14.69 -2.01 -16.07
CA PRO A 107 -13.24 -2.19 -15.90
C PRO A 107 -12.94 -2.42 -14.42
N SER A 108 -13.18 -3.64 -13.97
CA SER A 108 -12.94 -4.11 -12.64
C SER A 108 -11.43 -4.14 -12.56
N SER A 109 -10.94 -3.65 -11.43
CA SER A 109 -9.54 -3.54 -11.11
C SER A 109 -8.91 -4.94 -11.04
N SER A 110 -8.79 -5.64 -12.17
CA SER A 110 -7.92 -6.78 -12.31
C SER A 110 -6.58 -6.26 -11.85
N VAL A 111 -6.23 -6.62 -10.63
CA VAL A 111 -5.06 -6.11 -9.96
C VAL A 111 -3.93 -6.43 -10.91
N ASN A 112 -3.33 -5.38 -11.49
CA ASN A 112 -2.20 -5.59 -12.36
C ASN A 112 -1.16 -6.29 -11.49
N GLY A 113 -0.94 -7.58 -11.72
CA GLY A 113 -0.14 -8.41 -10.83
C GLY A 113 1.27 -7.85 -10.69
N PHE A 114 1.73 -7.17 -11.73
CA PHE A 114 2.92 -6.32 -11.72
C PHE A 114 2.87 -5.25 -10.61
N VAL A 115 1.82 -4.44 -10.52
CA VAL A 115 1.67 -3.43 -9.48
C VAL A 115 1.65 -4.05 -8.09
N GLU A 116 1.00 -5.21 -7.94
CA GLU A 116 0.98 -5.91 -6.66
C GLU A 116 2.36 -6.48 -6.29
N ASP A 117 3.13 -6.97 -7.27
CA ASP A 117 4.52 -7.38 -7.07
C ASP A 117 5.40 -6.21 -6.60
N LEU A 118 5.27 -5.04 -7.24
CA LEU A 118 5.98 -3.83 -6.81
C LEU A 118 5.61 -3.45 -5.36
N ARG A 119 4.33 -3.52 -4.99
CA ARG A 119 3.87 -3.26 -3.60
C ARG A 119 4.43 -4.26 -2.60
N ILE A 120 4.52 -5.54 -2.96
CA ILE A 120 5.12 -6.56 -2.10
C ILE A 120 6.62 -6.28 -1.91
N ARG A 121 7.34 -5.93 -2.99
CA ARG A 121 8.77 -5.59 -2.89
C ARG A 121 9.01 -4.33 -2.05
N LEU A 122 8.18 -3.30 -2.17
CA LEU A 122 8.26 -2.11 -1.29
C LEU A 122 8.05 -2.49 0.18
N SER A 123 7.09 -3.40 0.45
CA SER A 123 6.85 -3.91 1.80
C SER A 123 8.05 -4.68 2.36
N LEU A 124 8.74 -5.49 1.52
CA LEU A 124 10.00 -6.16 1.89
C LEU A 124 11.13 -5.16 2.16
N ALA A 125 11.32 -4.18 1.28
CA ALA A 125 12.35 -3.15 1.44
C ALA A 125 12.16 -2.41 2.77
N ARG A 126 10.93 -2.03 3.10
CA ARG A 126 10.56 -1.41 4.37
C ARG A 126 10.85 -2.32 5.56
N LEU A 127 10.38 -3.57 5.52
CA LEU A 127 10.63 -4.57 6.56
C LEU A 127 12.14 -4.71 6.85
N TYR A 128 12.96 -4.75 5.81
CA TYR A 128 14.41 -4.81 5.95
C TYR A 128 15.00 -3.53 6.56
N LEU A 129 14.54 -2.34 6.16
CA LEU A 129 14.99 -1.08 6.73
C LEU A 129 14.63 -0.95 8.22
N GLU A 130 13.43 -1.39 8.61
CA GLU A 130 12.99 -1.44 10.01
C GLU A 130 13.89 -2.35 10.86
N GLN A 131 14.44 -3.42 10.27
CA GLN A 131 15.42 -4.32 10.90
C GLN A 131 16.88 -3.84 10.77
N GLY A 132 17.15 -2.68 10.17
CA GLY A 132 18.51 -2.21 9.91
C GLY A 132 19.27 -2.98 8.81
N ARG A 133 18.57 -3.84 8.05
CA ARG A 133 19.14 -4.65 6.96
C ARG A 133 19.17 -3.86 5.65
N GLY A 134 20.05 -2.87 5.58
CA GLY A 134 20.16 -1.96 4.42
C GLY A 134 20.50 -2.65 3.09
N GLY A 135 21.36 -3.68 3.10
CA GLY A 135 21.74 -4.42 1.89
C GLY A 135 20.55 -5.10 1.19
N PRO A 136 19.80 -5.99 1.88
CA PRO A 136 18.57 -6.57 1.36
C PRO A 136 17.51 -5.54 0.95
N ALA A 137 17.37 -4.44 1.69
CA ALA A 137 16.46 -3.35 1.32
C ALA A 137 16.82 -2.71 -0.02
N GLY A 138 18.11 -2.38 -0.21
CA GLY A 138 18.63 -1.83 -1.47
C GLY A 138 18.39 -2.78 -2.64
N HIS A 139 18.62 -4.08 -2.45
CA HIS A 139 18.37 -5.08 -3.48
C HIS A 139 16.91 -5.09 -3.96
N GLU A 140 15.93 -5.08 -3.06
CA GLU A 140 14.51 -5.04 -3.47
C GLU A 140 14.14 -3.74 -4.19
N LEU A 141 14.69 -2.59 -3.75
CA LEU A 141 14.48 -1.30 -4.43
C LEU A 141 15.11 -1.27 -5.82
N ASP A 142 16.25 -1.92 -6.02
CA ASP A 142 16.89 -2.01 -7.34
C ASP A 142 16.13 -2.93 -8.29
N LEU A 143 15.53 -4.03 -7.77
CA LEU A 143 14.63 -4.87 -8.56
C LEU A 143 13.39 -4.09 -9.00
N ILE A 144 12.80 -3.28 -8.12
CA ILE A 144 11.68 -2.38 -8.46
C ILE A 144 12.08 -1.42 -9.58
N ASP A 145 13.26 -0.78 -9.47
CA ASP A 145 13.72 0.19 -10.47
C ASP A 145 13.98 -0.47 -11.84
N ALA A 146 14.56 -1.67 -11.84
CA ALA A 146 14.78 -2.45 -13.05
C ALA A 146 13.44 -2.82 -13.72
N ASP A 147 12.47 -3.30 -12.93
CA ASP A 147 11.13 -3.67 -13.38
C ASP A 147 10.38 -2.46 -13.97
N LEU A 148 10.42 -1.30 -13.31
CA LEU A 148 9.78 -0.07 -13.80
C LEU A 148 10.44 0.46 -15.07
N THR A 149 11.77 0.43 -15.15
CA THR A 149 12.52 0.84 -16.34
C THR A 149 12.19 -0.05 -17.53
N ALA A 150 12.14 -1.37 -17.32
CA ALA A 150 11.82 -2.33 -18.38
C ALA A 150 10.40 -2.16 -18.94
N ASN A 151 9.46 -1.69 -18.12
CA ASN A 151 8.07 -1.47 -18.51
C ASN A 151 7.76 -0.01 -18.91
N ASN A 152 8.74 0.91 -18.79
CA ASN A 152 8.56 2.35 -19.01
C ASN A 152 7.42 2.96 -18.16
N GLU A 153 7.35 2.54 -16.89
CA GLU A 153 6.32 2.92 -15.93
C GLU A 153 6.94 3.77 -14.80
N ASP A 154 6.20 4.75 -14.26
CA ASP A 154 6.61 5.51 -13.06
C ASP A 154 5.57 5.37 -11.93
N LEU A 155 5.51 4.16 -11.39
CA LEU A 155 4.53 3.81 -10.35
C LEU A 155 5.11 3.96 -8.95
N LEU A 156 4.22 4.30 -8.00
CA LEU A 156 4.54 4.41 -6.56
C LEU A 156 5.76 5.32 -6.27
N PRO A 157 5.90 6.49 -6.94
CA PRO A 157 7.13 7.28 -6.87
C PRO A 157 7.40 7.85 -5.47
N ILE A 158 6.34 8.16 -4.70
CA ILE A 158 6.44 8.69 -3.34
C ILE A 158 7.04 7.64 -2.41
N GLU A 159 6.39 6.48 -2.26
CA GLU A 159 6.83 5.45 -1.32
C GLU A 159 8.22 4.91 -1.67
N ARG A 160 8.48 4.65 -2.96
CA ARG A 160 9.80 4.24 -3.45
C ARG A 160 10.87 5.28 -3.11
N GLY A 161 10.59 6.56 -3.39
CA GLY A 161 11.51 7.64 -3.12
C GLY A 161 11.84 7.82 -1.64
N VAL A 162 10.84 7.65 -0.77
CA VAL A 162 11.01 7.71 0.69
C VAL A 162 11.89 6.58 1.20
N LEU A 163 11.64 5.33 0.79
CA LEU A 163 12.45 4.18 1.20
C LEU A 163 13.90 4.29 0.71
N ARG A 164 14.11 4.78 -0.53
CA ARG A 164 15.45 5.03 -1.06
C ARG A 164 16.19 6.09 -0.23
N SER A 165 15.51 7.18 0.12
CA SER A 165 16.08 8.22 0.98
C SER A 165 16.35 7.72 2.40
N TRP A 166 15.53 6.80 2.94
CA TRP A 166 15.80 6.18 4.23
C TRP A 166 17.12 5.37 4.20
N LEU A 167 17.31 4.56 3.15
CA LEU A 167 18.54 3.79 2.95
C LEU A 167 19.78 4.72 2.91
N GLU A 168 19.71 5.79 2.13
CA GLU A 168 20.78 6.79 2.02
C GLU A 168 21.07 7.49 3.36
N VAL A 169 20.04 7.91 4.10
CA VAL A 169 20.21 8.50 5.43
C VAL A 169 20.91 7.53 6.39
N LYS A 170 20.59 6.23 6.33
CA LYS A 170 21.25 5.20 7.14
C LYS A 170 22.71 4.97 6.75
N GLN A 171 23.08 5.26 5.50
CA GLN A 171 24.45 5.12 4.99
C GLN A 171 25.30 6.39 5.18
N GLY A 172 24.70 7.49 5.67
CA GLY A 172 25.37 8.79 5.81
C GLY A 172 25.26 9.68 4.57
N ASP A 173 24.57 9.23 3.52
CA ASP A 173 24.39 9.95 2.26
C ASP A 173 23.23 10.96 2.35
N HIS A 174 23.32 11.89 3.29
CA HIS A 174 22.23 12.83 3.61
C HIS A 174 21.92 13.81 2.47
N GLY A 175 22.92 14.18 1.66
CA GLY A 175 22.77 15.17 0.59
C GLY A 175 21.77 14.73 -0.51
N PRO A 176 21.99 13.58 -1.17
CA PRO A 176 21.03 12.99 -2.11
C PRO A 176 19.64 12.79 -1.49
N ALA A 177 19.57 12.21 -0.29
CA ALA A 177 18.32 11.90 0.40
C ALA A 177 17.48 13.16 0.60
N ARG A 178 18.10 14.22 1.15
CA ARG A 178 17.47 15.51 1.38
C ARG A 178 16.91 16.13 0.10
N ARG A 179 17.66 16.13 -1.00
CA ARG A 179 17.19 16.67 -2.29
C ARG A 179 15.97 15.93 -2.80
N ARG A 180 15.95 14.59 -2.68
CA ARG A 180 14.79 13.77 -3.08
C ARG A 180 13.57 14.04 -2.20
N LEU A 181 13.75 14.02 -0.88
CA LEU A 181 12.67 14.24 0.09
C LEU A 181 12.03 15.63 -0.06
N LYS A 182 12.84 16.68 -0.28
CA LYS A 182 12.35 18.04 -0.53
C LYS A 182 11.47 18.11 -1.79
N ARG A 183 11.80 17.35 -2.84
CA ARG A 183 10.96 17.26 -4.05
C ARG A 183 9.63 16.54 -3.78
N ILE A 184 9.68 15.41 -3.07
CA ILE A 184 8.48 14.63 -2.70
C ILE A 184 7.51 15.48 -1.87
N VAL A 185 8.00 16.12 -0.81
CA VAL A 185 7.17 16.96 0.07
C VAL A 185 6.54 18.14 -0.69
N ARG A 186 7.32 18.81 -1.55
CA ARG A 186 6.81 19.91 -2.38
C ARG A 186 5.74 19.46 -3.37
N ALA A 187 5.95 18.32 -4.04
CA ALA A 187 4.98 17.77 -4.98
C ALA A 187 3.66 17.44 -4.27
N ALA A 188 3.72 16.82 -3.10
CA ALA A 188 2.52 16.49 -2.32
C ALA A 188 1.75 17.72 -1.82
N ALA A 189 2.46 18.78 -1.44
CA ALA A 189 1.83 20.05 -1.02
C ALA A 189 1.02 20.69 -2.16
N LEU A 190 1.45 20.54 -3.41
CA LEU A 190 0.75 21.09 -4.58
C LEU A 190 -0.51 20.30 -4.96
N VAL A 191 -0.56 18.99 -4.67
CA VAL A 191 -1.70 18.12 -5.00
C VAL A 191 -2.86 18.28 -4.00
N SER A 192 -2.56 18.71 -2.76
CA SER A 192 -3.55 18.79 -1.69
C SER A 192 -4.65 19.85 -1.89
N ASP A 193 -4.48 20.81 -2.80
CA ASP A 193 -5.43 21.91 -3.01
C ASP A 193 -6.44 21.64 -4.14
N ASP A 194 -6.11 20.82 -5.14
CA ASP A 194 -6.95 20.65 -6.34
C ASP A 194 -7.77 19.34 -6.37
N ASP A 195 -7.36 18.29 -5.64
CA ASP A 195 -7.78 16.91 -5.99
C ASP A 195 -8.80 16.25 -5.05
N ARG A 196 -9.66 17.02 -4.38
CA ARG A 196 -10.80 16.48 -3.60
C ARG A 196 -11.86 15.76 -4.46
N SER A 197 -11.68 15.71 -5.79
CA SER A 197 -12.65 15.17 -6.75
C SER A 197 -12.15 13.98 -7.59
N GLY A 198 -10.87 13.61 -7.55
CA GLY A 198 -10.28 12.64 -8.47
C GLY A 198 -9.96 11.27 -7.86
N GLY A 199 -10.84 10.28 -8.09
CA GLY A 199 -10.60 8.83 -8.34
C GLY A 199 -9.55 7.98 -7.60
N SER A 200 -8.77 8.51 -6.66
CA SER A 200 -7.70 7.78 -6.01
C SER A 200 -8.26 6.79 -4.99
N SER A 201 -7.83 5.53 -5.07
CA SER A 201 -8.25 4.50 -4.12
C SER A 201 -7.86 4.92 -2.69
N PRO A 202 -8.77 4.85 -1.70
CA PRO A 202 -8.45 5.21 -0.31
C PRO A 202 -7.23 4.50 0.28
N PHE A 203 -6.91 3.31 -0.22
CA PHE A 203 -5.72 2.56 0.19
C PHE A 203 -4.40 3.15 -0.32
N GLN A 204 -4.43 3.74 -1.53
CA GLN A 204 -3.29 4.48 -2.05
C GLN A 204 -3.05 5.74 -1.20
N LEU A 205 -4.13 6.42 -0.80
CA LEU A 205 -4.05 7.57 0.10
C LEU A 205 -3.43 7.21 1.46
N ALA A 206 -3.74 6.05 2.04
CA ALA A 206 -3.17 5.63 3.32
C ALA A 206 -1.65 5.36 3.24
N SER A 207 -1.20 4.60 2.23
CA SER A 207 0.23 4.33 2.04
C SER A 207 1.02 5.60 1.74
N GLU A 208 0.47 6.47 0.88
CA GLU A 208 1.08 7.75 0.55
C GLU A 208 1.14 8.70 1.75
N ARG A 209 0.09 8.77 2.58
CA ARG A 209 0.12 9.56 3.82
C ARG A 209 1.19 9.08 4.79
N ARG A 210 1.35 7.76 4.97
CA ARG A 210 2.43 7.18 5.78
C ARG A 210 3.79 7.57 5.20
N ALA A 211 3.99 7.34 3.90
CA ALA A 211 5.25 7.67 3.24
C ALA A 211 5.58 9.18 3.34
N LEU A 212 4.58 10.06 3.23
CA LEU A 212 4.77 11.50 3.39
C LEU A 212 5.15 11.88 4.81
N THR A 213 4.51 11.28 5.81
CA THR A 213 4.87 11.50 7.22
C THR A 213 6.32 11.10 7.48
N GLU A 214 6.74 9.95 6.96
CA GLU A 214 8.12 9.48 7.02
C GLU A 214 9.06 10.41 6.23
N ALA A 215 8.61 10.96 5.09
CA ALA A 215 9.40 11.88 4.30
C ALA A 215 9.76 13.15 5.09
N TYR A 216 8.80 13.70 5.85
CA TYR A 216 9.07 14.84 6.74
C TYR A 216 10.08 14.49 7.83
N GLY A 217 9.92 13.35 8.50
CA GLY A 217 10.85 12.89 9.53
C GLY A 217 12.28 12.70 9.00
N LEU A 218 12.42 12.01 7.86
CA LEU A 218 13.72 11.80 7.21
C LEU A 218 14.32 13.11 6.69
N LEU A 219 13.49 14.05 6.22
CA LEU A 219 13.97 15.35 5.75
C LEU A 219 14.56 16.15 6.90
N ALA A 220 13.92 16.14 8.07
CA ALA A 220 14.44 16.78 9.28
C ALA A 220 15.78 16.19 9.71
N ILE A 221 15.89 14.85 9.77
CA ILE A 221 17.15 14.16 10.08
C ILE A 221 18.24 14.53 9.07
N ALA A 222 17.95 14.38 7.77
CA ALA A 222 18.92 14.69 6.74
C ALA A 222 19.34 16.17 6.78
N ALA A 223 18.44 17.10 7.11
CA ALA A 223 18.76 18.53 7.22
C ALA A 223 19.69 18.84 8.40
N LEU A 224 19.48 18.19 9.55
CA LEU A 224 20.33 18.34 10.75
C LEU A 224 21.75 17.83 10.50
N GLU A 225 21.88 16.66 9.87
CA GLU A 225 23.17 16.00 9.62
C GLU A 225 23.95 16.56 8.42
N SER A 226 23.32 17.38 7.56
CA SER A 226 23.95 17.91 6.34
C SER A 226 24.96 19.06 6.58
N ASP A 227 25.17 19.50 7.82
CA ASP A 227 26.12 20.56 8.22
C ASP A 227 26.08 21.86 7.37
N ARG A 228 24.89 22.21 6.85
CA ARG A 228 24.67 23.43 6.04
C ARG A 228 23.93 24.49 6.87
N PRO A 229 24.60 25.54 7.37
CA PRO A 229 24.07 26.47 8.40
C PRO A 229 22.87 27.38 8.01
N GLY A 230 22.23 27.19 6.85
CA GLY A 230 21.25 28.15 6.31
C GLY A 230 19.80 27.66 6.22
N GLU A 231 19.51 26.41 6.56
CA GLU A 231 18.24 25.77 6.15
C GLU A 231 17.49 25.02 7.27
N HIS A 232 17.73 25.34 8.55
CA HIS A 232 17.04 24.72 9.71
C HIS A 232 15.53 25.01 9.79
N ARG A 233 14.97 25.86 8.90
CA ARG A 233 13.53 26.21 8.86
C ARG A 233 12.58 25.04 8.58
N TRP A 234 13.08 23.87 8.19
CA TRP A 234 12.25 22.68 7.92
C TRP A 234 12.12 21.73 9.12
N ALA A 235 12.87 21.97 10.19
CA ALA A 235 12.88 21.14 11.40
C ALA A 235 12.08 21.75 12.57
N ALA A 236 11.46 22.92 12.36
CA ALA A 236 10.60 23.64 13.31
C ALA A 236 9.18 23.73 12.74
#